data_AF-A0A804JEV7-F1
#
_entry.id   AF-A0A804JEV7-F1
#
_cell.length_a   1.000
_cell.length_b   1.000
_cell.length_c   1.000
_cell.angle_alpha   90.00
_cell.angle_beta   90.00
_cell.angle_gamma   90.00
#
_symmetry.space_group_name_H-M   'P 1'
#
loop_
_entity.id
_entity.type
_entity.pdbx_description
1 polymer ?
#
loop_
_entity_poly.entity_id
_entity_poly.type
_entity_poly.pdbx_seq_one_letter_code
_entity_poly.pdbx_strand_id
1 'polypeptide(L)'
;MGRAFVYVILGGGVAAGYAALEFARTGVAHGELCIISEETAAPYERPALSKGYLLPEAPARLPSFHTCVGANDERLTPKWYKEHGIELVLGTRVKSADVRRKTLITATGETISYEILIIATGARALKLEEFGVRGSDAENVCYLRNLADANRLVAVMQTCTGGNAVVIGGGYIGMECAAALATNRIKVTMIFPEAHCMARLFTPKIAEFYENYYKSKGVKFIKGNVLTSFENDSEGKVKAVILKDGTRLLADMVVVGIGIRPNTGLFEGQLHLEKGGIKVNGRMQTSNTSVYAVGDVAAFPVRLFGNEIRRLEHVDSARKTARHAVAAIMAPKTTGDLDYLAFFYSRVFTLSWQFYGDNVGSVIHFGDFNSGRFGAYWTNKGVIVGAFLEGGSREDYEAIAKAVRFKAAVKDTHELESAGLEFALRESQQAAPEGGLLVERLSYTRYATAGVAVALSIAAFAYWYGRRRRVW
;
A
#
# COMPACT_ATOMS: atom_id res chain seq x y z
N MET A 1 -7.22 -20.72 30.44
CA MET A 1 -8.52 -20.23 29.95
C MET A 1 -8.43 -20.07 28.44
N GLY A 2 -9.41 -20.53 27.69
CA GLY A 2 -9.46 -20.36 26.25
C GLY A 2 -10.75 -19.67 25.84
N ARG A 3 -10.69 -18.90 24.75
CA ARG A 3 -11.86 -18.27 24.11
C ARG A 3 -12.13 -18.92 22.77
N ALA A 4 -13.38 -18.88 22.33
CA ALA A 4 -13.80 -19.42 21.05
C ALA A 4 -14.61 -18.37 20.28
N PHE A 5 -14.38 -18.29 18.98
CA PHE A 5 -15.09 -17.42 18.06
C PHE A 5 -15.49 -18.20 16.81
N VAL A 6 -16.56 -17.78 16.14
CA VAL A 6 -16.91 -18.34 14.83
C VAL A 6 -15.85 -17.90 13.82
N TYR A 7 -15.53 -16.61 13.81
CA TYR A 7 -14.58 -15.99 12.90
C TYR A 7 -13.40 -15.40 13.66
N VAL A 8 -12.19 -15.73 13.24
CA VAL A 8 -10.97 -15.05 13.69
C VAL A 8 -10.25 -14.44 12.51
N ILE A 9 -9.92 -13.14 12.60
CA ILE A 9 -8.97 -12.49 11.70
C ILE A 9 -7.63 -12.36 12.43
N LEU A 10 -6.58 -12.97 11.88
CA LEU A 10 -5.23 -12.84 12.41
C LEU A 10 -4.46 -11.75 11.67
N GLY A 11 -4.17 -10.66 12.38
CA GLY A 11 -3.56 -9.43 11.88
C GLY A 11 -4.55 -8.27 11.96
N GLY A 12 -4.10 -7.08 12.38
CA GLY A 12 -4.92 -5.86 12.50
C GLY A 12 -4.62 -4.81 11.43
N GLY A 13 -4.24 -5.22 10.22
CA GLY A 13 -3.88 -4.31 9.12
C GLY A 13 -5.06 -3.88 8.25
N VAL A 14 -4.77 -3.31 7.07
CA VAL A 14 -5.78 -2.88 6.10
C VAL A 14 -6.78 -3.99 5.77
N ALA A 15 -6.29 -5.18 5.40
CA ALA A 15 -7.17 -6.31 5.06
C ALA A 15 -8.13 -6.67 6.21
N ALA A 16 -7.69 -6.56 7.47
CA ALA A 16 -8.53 -6.87 8.63
C ALA A 16 -9.66 -5.85 8.82
N GLY A 17 -9.36 -4.56 8.70
CA GLY A 17 -10.40 -3.51 8.79
C GLY A 17 -11.45 -3.63 7.68
N TYR A 18 -11.01 -3.91 6.45
CA TYR A 18 -11.93 -4.10 5.32
C TYR A 18 -12.73 -5.40 5.42
N ALA A 19 -12.16 -6.48 5.95
CA ALA A 19 -12.90 -7.71 6.25
C ALA A 19 -13.93 -7.48 7.37
N ALA A 20 -13.58 -6.76 8.44
CA ALA A 20 -14.50 -6.45 9.52
C ALA A 20 -15.72 -5.65 9.06
N LEU A 21 -15.51 -4.65 8.21
CA LEU A 21 -16.60 -3.89 7.60
C LEU A 21 -17.48 -4.78 6.72
N GLU A 22 -16.90 -5.70 5.97
CA GLU A 22 -17.67 -6.63 5.15
C GLU A 22 -18.48 -7.62 5.99
N PHE A 23 -17.93 -8.13 7.09
CA PHE A 23 -18.65 -8.98 8.04
C PHE A 23 -19.84 -8.24 8.65
N ALA A 24 -19.65 -6.98 9.08
CA ALA A 24 -20.73 -6.14 9.57
C ALA A 24 -21.84 -5.95 8.52
N ARG A 25 -21.47 -5.68 7.26
CA ARG A 25 -22.43 -5.52 6.15
C ARG A 25 -23.18 -6.80 5.78
N THR A 26 -22.55 -7.95 6.00
CA THR A 26 -23.12 -9.27 5.70
C THR A 26 -23.83 -9.91 6.90
N GLY A 27 -23.94 -9.18 8.03
CA GLY A 27 -24.78 -9.56 9.16
C GLY A 27 -24.13 -10.49 10.18
N VAL A 28 -22.81 -10.37 10.41
CA VAL A 28 -22.14 -11.07 11.51
C VAL A 28 -22.83 -10.76 12.86
N ALA A 29 -23.02 -11.77 13.72
CA ALA A 29 -23.65 -11.54 15.02
C ALA A 29 -22.63 -11.02 16.05
N HIS A 30 -23.15 -10.34 17.07
CA HIS A 30 -22.32 -9.85 18.18
C HIS A 30 -21.58 -11.01 18.86
N GLY A 31 -20.27 -10.84 19.08
CA GLY A 31 -19.42 -11.83 19.74
C GLY A 31 -18.90 -12.95 18.82
N GLU A 32 -19.30 -13.01 17.55
CA GLU A 32 -18.83 -14.06 16.63
C GLU A 32 -17.46 -13.78 16.02
N LEU A 33 -17.08 -12.50 15.89
CA LEU A 33 -15.85 -12.08 15.22
C LEU A 33 -14.82 -11.52 16.21
N CYS A 34 -13.61 -12.05 16.14
CA CYS A 34 -12.43 -11.54 16.83
C CYS A 34 -11.33 -11.17 15.84
N ILE A 35 -10.68 -10.02 16.06
CA ILE A 35 -9.46 -9.61 15.36
C ILE A 35 -8.31 -9.59 16.36
N ILE A 36 -7.25 -10.36 16.07
CA ILE A 36 -6.05 -10.40 16.90
C ILE A 36 -4.95 -9.63 16.18
N SER A 37 -4.42 -8.59 16.83
CA SER A 37 -3.38 -7.73 16.28
C SER A 37 -2.21 -7.62 17.23
N GLU A 38 -0.99 -7.75 16.70
CA GLU A 38 0.21 -7.40 17.43
C GLU A 38 0.31 -5.88 17.66
N GLU A 39 -0.21 -5.06 16.73
CA GLU A 39 -0.20 -3.61 16.88
C GLU A 39 -1.20 -3.17 17.97
N THR A 40 -0.90 -2.07 18.66
CA THR A 40 -1.73 -1.53 19.76
C THR A 40 -2.88 -0.63 19.27
N ALA A 41 -3.00 -0.42 17.97
CA ALA A 41 -4.04 0.40 17.36
C ALA A 41 -5.01 -0.45 16.53
N ALA A 42 -6.26 0.00 16.44
CA ALA A 42 -7.24 -0.56 15.51
C ALA A 42 -6.78 -0.37 14.05
N PRO A 43 -7.29 -1.18 13.09
CA PRO A 43 -6.91 -1.12 11.69
C PRO A 43 -6.89 0.29 11.08
N TYR A 44 -5.87 0.57 10.26
CA TYR A 44 -5.65 1.89 9.67
C TYR A 44 -5.06 1.82 8.25
N GLU A 45 -5.20 2.91 7.51
CA GLU A 45 -4.69 3.06 6.14
C GLU A 45 -3.16 3.19 6.14
N ARG A 46 -2.47 2.04 6.07
CA ARG A 46 -1.01 1.95 6.09
C ARG A 46 -0.28 2.89 5.09
N PRO A 47 -0.80 3.17 3.87
CA PRO A 47 -0.15 4.12 2.95
C PRO A 47 -0.01 5.55 3.48
N ALA A 48 -0.74 5.93 4.54
CA ALA A 48 -0.57 7.25 5.16
C ALA A 48 0.79 7.41 5.85
N LEU A 49 1.40 6.31 6.32
CA LEU A 49 2.60 6.32 7.16
C LEU A 49 3.85 6.88 6.47
N SER A 50 3.98 6.71 5.16
CA SER A 50 5.07 7.26 4.33
C SER A 50 4.70 8.57 3.63
N LYS A 51 3.48 9.06 3.83
CA LYS A 51 2.93 10.25 3.18
C LYS A 51 2.52 11.30 4.20
N GLY A 52 1.22 11.48 4.41
CA GLY A 52 0.65 12.48 5.30
C GLY A 52 1.18 12.40 6.74
N TYR A 53 1.60 11.22 7.21
CA TYR A 53 2.14 11.06 8.56
C TYR A 53 3.47 11.77 8.79
N LEU A 54 4.29 11.90 7.74
CA LEU A 54 5.64 12.44 7.78
C LEU A 54 5.71 13.92 7.37
N LEU A 55 4.58 14.58 7.13
CA LEU A 55 4.57 16.00 6.75
C LEU A 55 5.00 16.89 7.93
N PRO A 56 5.71 17.99 7.68
CA PRO A 56 6.10 18.93 8.73
C PRO A 56 4.89 19.70 9.29
N GLU A 57 3.88 19.95 8.46
CA GLU A 57 2.69 20.72 8.80
C GLU A 57 1.43 19.87 8.67
N ALA A 58 0.51 20.02 9.63
CA ALA A 58 -0.75 19.29 9.71
C ALA A 58 -0.62 17.77 9.43
N PRO A 59 0.31 17.06 10.08
CA PRO A 59 0.55 15.66 9.76
C PRO A 59 -0.66 14.78 10.11
N ALA A 60 -0.90 13.76 9.29
CA ALA A 60 -1.96 12.80 9.54
C ALA A 60 -1.69 12.04 10.86
N ARG A 61 -2.69 11.97 11.73
CA ARG A 61 -2.63 11.24 13.01
C ARG A 61 -3.91 10.43 13.19
N LEU A 62 -3.82 9.29 13.88
CA LEU A 62 -5.02 8.58 14.29
C LEU A 62 -5.84 9.51 15.21
N PRO A 63 -7.18 9.52 15.10
CA PRO A 63 -8.01 8.54 14.39
C PRO A 63 -8.31 8.85 12.90
N SER A 64 -7.71 9.88 12.29
CA SER A 64 -8.18 10.42 11.01
C SER A 64 -8.11 9.44 9.83
N PHE A 65 -7.15 8.51 9.88
CA PHE A 65 -6.87 7.53 8.83
C PHE A 65 -7.07 6.07 9.28
N HIS A 66 -7.92 5.82 10.29
CA HIS A 66 -8.44 4.47 10.48
C HIS A 66 -9.12 4.00 9.19
N THR A 67 -8.99 2.71 8.84
CA THR A 67 -9.74 2.14 7.72
C THR A 67 -11.23 2.41 7.95
N CYS A 68 -12.06 2.63 6.94
CA CYS A 68 -11.83 2.41 5.50
C CYS A 68 -11.80 3.73 4.70
N VAL A 69 -11.43 4.85 5.35
CA VAL A 69 -11.46 6.19 4.74
C VAL A 69 -10.58 6.31 3.49
N GLY A 70 -9.56 5.47 3.35
CA GLY A 70 -8.68 5.46 2.17
C GLY A 70 -9.34 4.90 0.91
N ALA A 71 -10.57 4.40 1.02
CA ALA A 71 -11.46 4.08 -0.10
C ALA A 71 -12.77 4.88 -0.06
N ASN A 72 -12.79 6.02 0.65
CA ASN A 72 -13.97 6.86 0.87
C ASN A 72 -15.15 6.13 1.51
N ASP A 73 -14.86 5.17 2.39
CA ASP A 73 -15.85 4.41 3.15
C ASP A 73 -15.83 4.87 4.63
N GLU A 74 -16.69 4.30 5.47
CA GLU A 74 -16.80 4.67 6.88
C GLU A 74 -15.48 4.48 7.65
N ARG A 75 -15.24 5.35 8.64
CA ARG A 75 -14.10 5.27 9.55
C ARG A 75 -14.39 4.34 10.73
N LEU A 76 -13.67 3.22 10.78
CA LEU A 76 -13.79 2.18 11.81
C LEU A 76 -12.87 2.50 13.00
N THR A 77 -13.33 3.36 13.91
CA THR A 77 -12.62 3.65 15.17
C THR A 77 -12.75 2.49 16.17
N PRO A 78 -11.97 2.39 17.26
CA PRO A 78 -12.17 1.37 18.29
C PRO A 78 -13.62 1.31 18.83
N LYS A 79 -14.30 2.46 18.89
CA LYS A 79 -15.72 2.54 19.28
C LYS A 79 -16.63 1.79 18.30
N TRP A 80 -16.37 1.91 16.99
CA TRP A 80 -17.15 1.24 15.95
C TRP A 80 -17.14 -0.29 16.13
N TYR A 81 -15.97 -0.88 16.40
CA TYR A 81 -15.87 -2.33 16.62
C TYR A 81 -16.66 -2.79 17.84
N LYS A 82 -16.60 -2.03 18.95
CA LYS A 82 -17.37 -2.31 20.16
C LYS A 82 -18.89 -2.25 19.89
N GLU A 83 -19.35 -1.26 19.14
CA GLU A 83 -20.76 -1.09 18.78
C GLU A 83 -21.28 -2.23 17.88
N HIS A 84 -20.42 -2.84 17.07
CA HIS A 84 -20.75 -4.00 16.24
C HIS A 84 -20.49 -5.35 16.93
N GLY A 85 -20.12 -5.35 18.22
CA GLY A 85 -19.82 -6.57 18.96
C GLY A 85 -18.61 -7.35 18.42
N ILE A 86 -17.69 -6.68 17.74
CA ILE A 86 -16.45 -7.26 17.21
C ILE A 86 -15.36 -7.09 18.26
N GLU A 87 -14.73 -8.19 18.66
CA GLU A 87 -13.66 -8.13 19.63
C GLU A 87 -12.31 -7.75 18.97
N LEU A 88 -11.68 -6.69 19.47
CA LEU A 88 -10.33 -6.29 19.10
C LEU A 88 -9.33 -6.68 20.18
N VAL A 89 -8.55 -7.73 19.94
CA VAL A 89 -7.44 -8.18 20.80
C VAL A 89 -6.15 -7.54 20.31
N LEU A 90 -5.88 -6.31 20.75
CA LEU A 90 -4.72 -5.50 20.35
C LEU A 90 -3.47 -5.80 21.19
N GLY A 91 -2.29 -5.38 20.72
CA GLY A 91 -1.03 -5.57 21.45
C GLY A 91 -0.66 -7.04 21.68
N THR A 92 -1.23 -7.96 20.92
CA THR A 92 -1.20 -9.40 21.17
C THR A 92 -0.62 -10.14 19.98
N ARG A 93 0.63 -10.60 20.14
CA ARG A 93 1.29 -11.46 19.16
C ARG A 93 0.80 -12.90 19.30
N VAL A 94 0.44 -13.55 18.20
CA VAL A 94 0.24 -15.01 18.14
C VAL A 94 1.59 -15.68 17.90
N LYS A 95 1.98 -16.61 18.77
CA LYS A 95 3.27 -17.32 18.70
C LYS A 95 3.18 -18.69 18.03
N SER A 96 2.00 -19.31 18.02
CA SER A 96 1.79 -20.58 17.31
C SER A 96 0.35 -20.69 16.80
N ALA A 97 0.19 -21.38 15.67
CA ALA A 97 -1.09 -21.76 15.10
C ALA A 97 -1.11 -23.27 14.85
N ASP A 98 -2.21 -23.93 15.17
CA ASP A 98 -2.51 -25.31 14.78
C ASP A 98 -3.76 -25.28 13.90
N VAL A 99 -3.56 -25.38 12.59
CA VAL A 99 -4.62 -25.31 11.58
C VAL A 99 -5.58 -26.49 11.70
N ARG A 100 -5.07 -27.67 12.07
CA ARG A 100 -5.87 -28.89 12.20
C ARG A 100 -6.77 -28.84 13.43
N ARG A 101 -6.24 -28.38 14.55
CA ARG A 101 -6.99 -28.19 15.81
C ARG A 101 -7.80 -26.89 15.85
N LYS A 102 -7.62 -26.03 14.84
CA LYS A 102 -8.24 -24.71 14.73
C LYS A 102 -8.00 -23.81 15.95
N THR A 103 -6.74 -23.74 16.38
CA THR A 103 -6.35 -22.96 17.57
C THR A 103 -5.15 -22.06 17.31
N LEU A 104 -5.18 -20.87 17.87
CA LEU A 104 -4.07 -19.92 17.95
C LEU A 104 -3.62 -19.81 19.42
N ILE A 105 -2.32 -19.73 19.66
CA ILE A 105 -1.77 -19.48 20.99
C ILE A 105 -1.06 -18.13 20.99
N THR A 106 -1.48 -17.24 21.88
CA THR A 106 -0.89 -15.92 22.04
C THR A 106 0.47 -16.00 22.76
N ALA A 107 1.27 -14.94 22.67
CA ALA A 107 2.54 -14.84 23.38
C ALA A 107 2.37 -15.05 24.90
N THR A 108 1.27 -14.54 25.46
CA THR A 108 0.88 -14.67 26.89
C THR A 108 0.36 -16.05 27.27
N GLY A 109 0.20 -16.97 26.30
CA GLY A 109 -0.23 -18.35 26.53
C GLY A 109 -1.73 -18.58 26.47
N GLU A 110 -2.52 -17.55 26.15
CA GLU A 110 -3.96 -17.71 25.89
C GLU A 110 -4.17 -18.55 24.63
N THR A 111 -5.14 -19.46 24.67
CA THR A 111 -5.58 -20.23 23.50
C THR A 111 -6.89 -19.68 22.97
N ILE A 112 -6.93 -19.37 21.67
CA ILE A 112 -8.13 -18.89 20.97
C ILE A 112 -8.48 -19.91 19.89
N SER A 113 -9.66 -20.53 19.98
CA SER A 113 -10.18 -21.44 18.96
C SER A 113 -11.10 -20.72 17.97
N TYR A 114 -11.16 -21.22 16.73
CA TYR A 114 -11.97 -20.65 15.67
C TYR A 114 -12.74 -21.71 14.87
N GLU A 115 -13.86 -21.34 14.25
CA GLU A 115 -14.45 -22.15 13.19
C GLU A 115 -13.82 -21.84 11.84
N ILE A 116 -13.67 -20.54 11.53
CA ILE A 116 -13.03 -20.00 10.32
C ILE A 116 -11.92 -19.01 10.70
N LEU A 117 -10.76 -19.14 10.04
CA LEU A 117 -9.63 -18.21 10.19
C LEU A 117 -9.39 -17.45 8.89
N ILE A 118 -9.27 -16.12 8.98
CA ILE A 118 -8.72 -15.27 7.92
C ILE A 118 -7.32 -14.82 8.31
N ILE A 119 -6.31 -15.26 7.56
CA ILE A 119 -4.91 -14.87 7.73
C ILE A 119 -4.69 -13.53 7.01
N ALA A 120 -4.54 -12.47 7.79
CA ALA A 120 -4.31 -11.09 7.34
C ALA A 120 -3.01 -10.51 7.96
N THR A 121 -2.00 -11.36 8.17
CA THR A 121 -0.74 -11.03 8.87
C THR A 121 0.18 -10.12 8.07
N GLY A 122 -0.11 -9.89 6.79
CA GLY A 122 0.64 -9.02 5.90
C GLY A 122 2.12 -9.41 5.80
N ALA A 123 2.98 -8.43 5.54
CA ALA A 123 4.42 -8.60 5.51
C ALA A 123 5.16 -7.75 6.56
N ARG A 124 6.41 -8.09 6.84
CA ARG A 124 7.36 -7.30 7.62
C ARG A 124 8.42 -6.67 6.71
N ALA A 125 9.00 -5.54 7.11
CA ALA A 125 10.16 -4.99 6.42
C ALA A 125 11.35 -5.95 6.51
N LEU A 126 12.07 -6.13 5.41
CA LEU A 126 13.37 -6.82 5.41
C LEU A 126 14.37 -6.00 6.23
N LYS A 127 15.19 -6.71 7.02
CA LYS A 127 16.20 -6.10 7.89
C LYS A 127 17.59 -6.21 7.28
N LEU A 128 18.44 -5.21 7.50
CA LEU A 128 19.80 -5.15 6.96
C LEU A 128 20.69 -6.29 7.49
N GLU A 129 20.42 -6.78 8.71
CA GLU A 129 21.10 -7.93 9.30
C GLU A 129 20.90 -9.20 8.47
N GLU A 130 19.77 -9.34 7.79
CA GLU A 130 19.48 -10.46 6.90
C GLU A 130 20.41 -10.49 5.67
N PHE A 131 21.10 -9.38 5.41
CA PHE A 131 22.10 -9.21 4.35
C PHE A 131 23.52 -9.08 4.91
N GLY A 132 23.73 -9.39 6.20
CA GLY A 132 25.05 -9.36 6.85
C GLY A 132 25.54 -7.98 7.28
N VAL A 133 24.72 -6.93 7.16
CA VAL A 133 25.06 -5.58 7.61
C VAL A 133 24.68 -5.43 9.09
N ARG A 134 25.70 -5.27 9.95
CA ARG A 134 25.53 -5.10 11.40
C ARG A 134 25.27 -3.63 11.75
N GLY A 135 24.71 -3.39 12.94
CA GLY A 135 24.51 -2.04 13.50
C GLY A 135 23.24 -1.33 13.03
N SER A 136 22.27 -2.06 12.45
CA SER A 136 20.99 -1.47 12.02
C SER A 136 19.95 -1.36 13.14
N ASP A 137 20.32 -1.76 14.36
CA ASP A 137 19.62 -1.53 15.61
C ASP A 137 19.87 -0.13 16.21
N ALA A 138 20.86 0.61 15.69
CA ALA A 138 21.17 1.97 16.09
C ALA A 138 19.92 2.88 16.08
N GLU A 139 19.87 3.82 17.04
CA GLU A 139 18.68 4.65 17.29
C GLU A 139 18.18 5.38 16.04
N ASN A 140 19.11 5.96 15.29
CA ASN A 140 18.86 6.76 14.10
C ASN A 140 18.81 5.95 12.78
N VAL A 141 18.82 4.61 12.86
CA VAL A 141 18.46 3.73 11.74
C VAL A 141 16.98 3.37 11.85
N CYS A 142 16.21 3.84 10.88
CA CYS A 142 14.76 3.73 10.86
C CYS A 142 14.29 2.82 9.73
N TYR A 143 13.29 2.01 10.03
CA TYR A 143 12.46 1.30 9.07
C TYR A 143 11.09 1.96 9.04
N LEU A 144 10.24 1.61 8.06
CA LEU A 144 8.87 2.12 8.01
C LEU A 144 7.89 1.04 7.53
N ARG A 145 7.20 0.39 8.47
CA ARG A 145 6.12 -0.56 8.16
C ARG A 145 4.88 -0.33 9.00
N ASN A 146 5.02 -0.07 10.29
CA ASN A 146 3.92 0.06 11.23
C ASN A 146 3.89 1.44 11.92
N LEU A 147 2.89 1.67 12.78
CA LEU A 147 2.74 2.97 13.45
C LEU A 147 3.90 3.27 14.42
N ALA A 148 4.47 2.24 15.05
CA ALA A 148 5.62 2.40 15.94
C ALA A 148 6.88 2.84 15.15
N ASP A 149 7.11 2.23 13.98
CA ASP A 149 8.17 2.64 13.07
C ASP A 149 7.98 4.10 12.61
N ALA A 150 6.75 4.48 12.25
CA ALA A 150 6.43 5.83 11.81
C ALA A 150 6.64 6.86 12.93
N ASN A 151 6.28 6.53 14.18
CA ASN A 151 6.53 7.37 15.35
C ASN A 151 8.04 7.56 15.57
N ARG A 152 8.81 6.47 15.52
CA ARG A 152 10.27 6.52 15.66
C ARG A 152 10.89 7.38 14.56
N LEU A 153 10.48 7.18 13.31
CA LEU A 153 10.98 7.95 12.18
C LEU A 153 10.70 9.45 12.36
N VAL A 154 9.49 9.84 12.75
CA VAL A 154 9.16 11.25 13.02
C VAL A 154 10.03 11.82 14.15
N ALA A 155 10.22 11.08 15.24
CA ALA A 155 11.06 11.53 16.37
C ALA A 155 12.51 11.76 15.93
N VAL A 156 13.10 10.82 15.18
CA VAL A 156 14.47 10.97 14.65
C VAL A 156 14.56 12.14 13.68
N MET A 157 13.60 12.29 12.76
CA MET A 157 13.55 13.41 11.80
C MET A 157 13.62 14.78 12.50
N GLN A 158 12.92 14.95 13.62
CA GLN A 158 12.92 16.20 14.38
C GLN A 158 14.32 16.58 14.90
N THR A 159 15.12 15.58 15.26
CA THR A 159 16.51 15.79 15.73
C THR A 159 17.50 16.07 14.61
N CYS A 160 17.15 15.81 13.35
CA CYS A 160 18.04 15.88 12.19
C CYS A 160 17.74 17.05 11.23
N THR A 161 16.98 18.05 11.66
CA THR A 161 16.60 19.20 10.80
C THR A 161 17.85 19.91 10.27
N GLY A 162 17.97 20.05 8.93
CA GLY A 162 19.15 20.62 8.27
C GLY A 162 20.37 19.68 8.16
N GLY A 163 20.29 18.50 8.78
CA GLY A 163 21.30 17.44 8.70
C GLY A 163 21.19 16.58 7.43
N ASN A 164 21.81 15.41 7.46
CA ASN A 164 21.97 14.48 6.35
C ASN A 164 21.23 13.18 6.63
N ALA A 165 20.29 12.83 5.76
CA ALA A 165 19.64 11.52 5.74
C ALA A 165 20.16 10.68 4.57
N VAL A 166 20.45 9.42 4.86
CA VAL A 166 20.68 8.39 3.83
C VAL A 166 19.46 7.50 3.74
N VAL A 167 18.93 7.31 2.53
CA VAL A 167 17.84 6.37 2.26
C VAL A 167 18.38 5.18 1.50
N ILE A 168 18.24 3.98 2.07
CA ILE A 168 18.68 2.72 1.47
C ILE A 168 17.47 2.04 0.81
N GLY A 169 17.47 1.97 -0.52
CA GLY A 169 16.43 1.34 -1.33
C GLY A 169 15.76 2.30 -2.32
N GLY A 170 15.64 1.88 -3.58
CA GLY A 170 15.08 2.66 -4.69
C GLY A 170 13.62 2.36 -5.01
N GLY A 171 12.93 1.58 -4.16
CA GLY A 171 11.50 1.29 -4.31
C GLY A 171 10.59 2.42 -3.84
N TYR A 172 9.27 2.23 -3.95
CA TYR A 172 8.29 3.29 -3.64
C TYR A 172 8.38 3.79 -2.19
N ILE A 173 8.64 2.92 -1.20
CA ILE A 173 8.83 3.33 0.20
C ILE A 173 10.06 4.24 0.33
N GLY A 174 11.19 3.87 -0.29
CA GLY A 174 12.40 4.69 -0.27
C GLY A 174 12.16 6.05 -0.90
N MET A 175 11.50 6.08 -2.06
CA MET A 175 11.13 7.31 -2.76
C MET A 175 10.19 8.20 -1.92
N GLU A 176 9.12 7.64 -1.36
CA GLU A 176 8.17 8.38 -0.51
C GLU A 176 8.84 8.95 0.75
N CYS A 177 9.68 8.16 1.43
CA CYS A 177 10.42 8.62 2.60
C CYS A 177 11.43 9.73 2.22
N ALA A 178 12.15 9.58 1.10
CA ALA A 178 13.08 10.59 0.61
C ALA A 178 12.36 11.92 0.30
N ALA A 179 11.17 11.86 -0.31
CA ALA A 179 10.36 13.06 -0.56
C ALA A 179 9.90 13.74 0.74
N ALA A 180 9.47 12.95 1.72
CA ALA A 180 9.09 13.45 3.04
C ALA A 180 10.26 14.09 3.78
N LEU A 181 11.43 13.44 3.81
CA LEU A 181 12.66 13.97 4.41
C LEU A 181 13.10 15.30 3.76
N ALA A 182 13.09 15.37 2.43
CA ALA A 182 13.42 16.60 1.71
C ALA A 182 12.42 17.73 2.02
N THR A 183 11.14 17.41 2.15
CA THR A 183 10.09 18.37 2.53
C THR A 183 10.26 18.87 3.97
N ASN A 184 10.83 18.03 4.85
CA ASN A 184 11.24 18.40 6.21
C ASN A 184 12.62 19.08 6.26
N ARG A 185 13.17 19.54 5.12
CA ARG A 185 14.46 20.26 5.03
C ARG A 185 15.66 19.46 5.52
N ILE A 186 15.62 18.14 5.38
CA ILE A 186 16.76 17.25 5.62
C ILE A 186 17.43 16.95 4.28
N LYS A 187 18.78 17.00 4.22
CA LYS A 187 19.53 16.74 2.99
C LYS A 187 19.53 15.23 2.71
N VAL A 188 19.01 14.81 1.57
CA VAL A 188 18.79 13.38 1.30
C VAL A 188 19.78 12.85 0.25
N THR A 189 20.38 11.69 0.54
CA THR A 189 21.04 10.85 -0.46
C THR A 189 20.38 9.47 -0.50
N MET A 190 19.85 9.09 -1.66
CA MET A 190 19.26 7.78 -1.92
C MET A 190 20.30 6.84 -2.52
N ILE A 191 20.33 5.59 -2.05
CA ILE A 191 21.30 4.58 -2.44
C ILE A 191 20.58 3.28 -2.76
N PHE A 192 20.84 2.70 -3.93
CA PHE A 192 20.24 1.43 -4.33
C PHE A 192 21.05 0.70 -5.42
N PRO A 193 20.97 -0.63 -5.47
CA PRO A 193 21.76 -1.44 -6.41
C PRO A 193 21.27 -1.37 -7.85
N GLU A 194 20.02 -1.00 -8.09
CA GLU A 194 19.44 -1.01 -9.44
C GLU A 194 19.93 0.17 -10.29
N ALA A 195 19.79 0.03 -11.62
CA ALA A 195 20.19 1.07 -12.58
C ALA A 195 19.31 2.33 -12.51
N HIS A 196 18.08 2.19 -12.00
CA HIS A 196 17.14 3.28 -11.81
C HIS A 196 16.15 2.97 -10.68
N CYS A 197 15.50 4.01 -10.14
CA CYS A 197 14.46 3.84 -9.12
C CYS A 197 13.26 3.04 -9.65
N MET A 198 12.51 2.42 -8.75
CA MET A 198 11.29 1.64 -9.06
C MET A 198 11.51 0.56 -10.13
N ALA A 199 12.69 -0.08 -10.15
CA ALA A 199 13.14 -1.01 -11.18
C ALA A 199 12.21 -2.20 -11.48
N ARG A 200 11.30 -2.54 -10.57
CA ARG A 200 10.31 -3.62 -10.76
C ARG A 200 9.08 -3.19 -11.56
N LEU A 201 8.88 -1.88 -11.78
CA LEU A 201 7.70 -1.32 -12.43
C LEU A 201 8.05 -0.29 -13.51
N PHE A 202 8.86 0.71 -13.16
CA PHE A 202 9.18 1.81 -14.07
C PHE A 202 10.07 1.34 -15.20
N THR A 203 9.88 1.95 -16.38
CA THR A 203 10.91 1.90 -17.43
C THR A 203 12.02 2.91 -17.13
N PRO A 204 13.20 2.80 -17.77
CA PRO A 204 14.25 3.80 -17.63
C PRO A 204 13.79 5.23 -17.90
N LYS A 205 12.96 5.44 -18.94
CA LYS A 205 12.40 6.76 -19.31
C LYS A 205 11.48 7.34 -18.22
N ILE A 206 10.62 6.50 -17.62
CA ILE A 206 9.77 6.93 -16.49
C ILE A 206 10.63 7.25 -15.27
N ALA A 207 11.59 6.38 -14.94
CA ALA A 207 12.46 6.56 -13.79
C ALA A 207 13.34 7.82 -13.91
N GLU A 208 13.85 8.12 -15.10
CA GLU A 208 14.63 9.33 -15.36
C GLU A 208 13.85 10.61 -15.02
N PHE A 209 12.57 10.68 -15.37
CA PHE A 209 11.70 11.80 -14.99
C PHE A 209 11.66 11.98 -13.46
N TYR A 210 11.39 10.92 -12.70
CA TYR A 210 11.34 11.02 -11.24
C TYR A 210 12.71 11.32 -10.64
N GLU A 211 13.78 10.70 -11.13
CA GLU A 211 15.14 10.98 -10.64
C GLU A 211 15.52 12.45 -10.86
N ASN A 212 15.22 13.01 -12.03
CA ASN A 212 15.47 14.42 -12.33
C ASN A 212 14.58 15.35 -11.49
N TYR A 213 13.31 15.00 -11.29
CA TYR A 213 12.42 15.75 -10.40
C TYR A 213 12.97 15.75 -8.96
N TYR A 214 13.40 14.61 -8.43
CA TYR A 214 13.97 14.50 -7.09
C TYR A 214 15.29 15.28 -6.96
N LYS A 215 16.16 15.24 -7.97
CA LYS A 215 17.38 16.07 -8.02
C LYS A 215 17.04 17.56 -7.98
N SER A 216 15.97 18.00 -8.67
CA SER A 216 15.50 19.39 -8.60
C SER A 216 15.01 19.79 -7.19
N LYS A 217 14.63 18.82 -6.36
CA LYS A 217 14.29 19.01 -4.94
C LYS A 217 15.49 18.84 -3.99
N GLY A 218 16.71 18.72 -4.54
CA GLY A 218 17.95 18.60 -3.76
C GLY A 218 18.31 17.17 -3.32
N VAL A 219 17.57 16.15 -3.77
CA VAL A 219 17.88 14.75 -3.44
C VAL A 219 19.00 14.24 -4.34
N LYS A 220 20.00 13.61 -3.74
CA LYS A 220 21.10 12.95 -4.46
C LYS A 220 20.82 11.47 -4.66
N PHE A 221 21.33 10.90 -5.75
CA PHE A 221 21.21 9.47 -6.05
C PHE A 221 22.58 8.84 -6.22
N ILE A 222 22.78 7.67 -5.61
CA ILE A 222 23.91 6.78 -5.83
C ILE A 222 23.32 5.44 -6.26
N LYS A 223 23.39 5.18 -7.57
CA LYS A 223 22.83 4.00 -8.22
C LYS A 223 23.91 2.93 -8.41
N GLY A 224 23.53 1.66 -8.55
CA GLY A 224 24.50 0.58 -8.77
C GLY A 224 25.39 0.28 -7.57
N ASN A 225 25.03 0.73 -6.37
CA ASN A 225 25.84 0.59 -5.18
C ASN A 225 24.99 0.16 -3.97
N VAL A 226 25.62 -0.39 -2.95
CA VAL A 226 24.97 -0.92 -1.75
C VAL A 226 25.72 -0.50 -0.50
N LEU A 227 24.97 -0.31 0.58
CA LEU A 227 25.49 -0.20 1.93
C LEU A 227 26.22 -1.50 2.33
N THR A 228 27.40 -1.38 2.93
CA THR A 228 28.14 -2.51 3.50
C THR A 228 28.27 -2.43 5.01
N SER A 229 28.44 -1.23 5.57
CA SER A 229 28.57 -1.04 7.01
C SER A 229 28.24 0.39 7.45
N PHE A 230 28.02 0.55 8.75
CA PHE A 230 27.88 1.85 9.40
C PHE A 230 29.15 2.19 10.17
N GLU A 231 29.48 3.48 10.20
CA GLU A 231 30.32 4.03 11.26
C GLU A 231 29.42 4.67 12.31
N ASN A 232 29.69 4.35 13.57
CA ASN A 232 28.95 4.89 14.71
C ASN A 232 29.79 5.89 15.51
N ASP A 233 29.12 6.74 16.28
CA ASP A 233 29.72 7.57 17.32
C ASP A 233 29.90 6.80 18.64
N SER A 234 30.36 7.49 19.69
CA SER A 234 30.55 6.90 21.02
C SER A 234 29.25 6.51 21.74
N GLU A 235 28.10 7.05 21.30
CA GLU A 235 26.77 6.71 21.82
C GLU A 235 26.12 5.56 21.02
N GLY A 236 26.77 5.08 19.96
CA GLY A 236 26.27 4.01 19.10
C GLY A 236 25.31 4.48 18.00
N LYS A 237 25.16 5.80 17.79
CA LYS A 237 24.38 6.35 16.67
C LYS A 237 25.21 6.34 15.39
N VAL A 238 24.57 6.12 14.26
CA VAL A 238 25.23 6.20 12.95
C VAL A 238 25.69 7.63 12.70
N LYS A 239 26.94 7.81 12.30
CA LYS A 239 27.52 9.09 11.83
C LYS A 239 27.88 9.06 10.34
N ALA A 240 28.05 7.86 9.77
CA ALA A 240 28.31 7.67 8.36
C ALA A 240 27.89 6.29 7.87
N VAL A 241 27.61 6.20 6.57
CA VAL A 241 27.44 4.93 5.86
C VAL A 241 28.65 4.67 4.97
N ILE A 242 29.04 3.40 4.86
CA ILE A 242 30.10 2.92 3.98
C ILE A 242 29.47 2.08 2.88
N LEU A 243 29.82 2.38 1.64
CA LEU A 243 29.33 1.67 0.47
C LEU A 243 30.32 0.62 -0.02
N LYS A 244 29.87 -0.23 -0.95
CA LYS A 244 30.68 -1.34 -1.47
C LYS A 244 31.95 -0.89 -2.21
N ASP A 245 31.91 0.27 -2.85
CA ASP A 245 33.05 0.89 -3.53
C ASP A 245 33.99 1.65 -2.58
N GLY A 246 33.74 1.61 -1.27
CA GLY A 246 34.51 2.35 -0.26
C GLY A 246 34.07 3.80 -0.07
N THR A 247 33.06 4.27 -0.82
CA THR A 247 32.50 5.62 -0.62
C THR A 247 31.96 5.75 0.80
N ARG A 248 32.39 6.81 1.49
CA ARG A 248 31.94 7.17 2.85
C ARG A 248 31.03 8.40 2.78
N LEU A 249 29.82 8.30 3.34
CA LEU A 249 28.85 9.40 3.36
C LEU A 249 28.45 9.69 4.79
N LEU A 250 28.54 10.97 5.21
CA LEU A 250 28.03 11.40 6.50
C LEU A 250 26.50 11.23 6.55
N ALA A 251 26.00 10.74 7.67
CA ALA A 251 24.59 10.49 7.89
C ALA A 251 24.25 10.74 9.36
N ASP A 252 23.30 11.64 9.60
CA ASP A 252 22.71 11.90 10.91
C ASP A 252 21.51 10.97 11.16
N MET A 253 20.93 10.42 10.09
CA MET A 253 19.92 9.36 10.13
C MET A 253 19.94 8.50 8.87
N VAL A 254 19.42 7.27 9.01
CA VAL A 254 19.27 6.32 7.89
C VAL A 254 17.83 5.83 7.85
N VAL A 255 17.22 5.80 6.65
CA VAL A 255 15.93 5.16 6.42
C VAL A 255 16.10 3.97 5.49
N VAL A 256 15.60 2.81 5.88
CA VAL A 256 15.77 1.56 5.15
C VAL A 256 14.44 1.11 4.53
N GLY A 257 14.43 0.96 3.21
CA GLY A 257 13.29 0.55 2.40
C GLY A 257 13.68 -0.46 1.33
N ILE A 258 14.22 -1.61 1.74
CA ILE A 258 14.80 -2.64 0.85
C ILE A 258 13.84 -3.79 0.51
N GLY A 259 12.53 -3.59 0.74
CA GLY A 259 11.49 -4.59 0.48
C GLY A 259 10.94 -5.23 1.75
N ILE A 260 10.06 -6.21 1.55
CA ILE A 260 9.29 -6.86 2.61
C ILE A 260 9.30 -8.38 2.45
N ARG A 261 9.03 -9.09 3.54
CA ARG A 261 8.76 -10.54 3.52
C ARG A 261 7.37 -10.84 4.11
N PRO A 262 6.53 -11.61 3.41
CA PRO A 262 5.26 -12.10 3.95
C PRO A 262 5.42 -12.81 5.30
N ASN A 263 4.45 -12.63 6.19
CA ASN A 263 4.43 -13.24 7.52
C ASN A 263 3.69 -14.59 7.47
N THR A 264 4.31 -15.58 6.81
CA THR A 264 3.79 -16.94 6.62
C THR A 264 4.23 -17.93 7.68
N GLY A 265 5.22 -17.58 8.51
CA GLY A 265 5.93 -18.48 9.41
C GLY A 265 5.06 -19.37 10.31
N LEU A 266 3.91 -18.86 10.78
CA LEU A 266 2.99 -19.63 11.62
C LEU A 266 2.32 -20.81 10.91
N PHE A 267 2.34 -20.83 9.58
CA PHE A 267 1.57 -21.76 8.74
C PHE A 267 2.44 -22.63 7.83
N GLU A 268 3.77 -22.49 7.92
CA GLU A 268 4.71 -23.32 7.15
C GLU A 268 4.58 -24.78 7.59
N GLY A 269 4.55 -25.70 6.61
CA GLY A 269 4.28 -27.12 6.85
C GLY A 269 2.82 -27.47 7.16
N GLN A 270 1.92 -26.49 7.30
CA GLN A 270 0.48 -26.70 7.55
C GLN A 270 -0.40 -26.31 6.35
N LEU A 271 0.04 -25.31 5.57
CA LEU A 271 -0.65 -24.82 4.37
C LEU A 271 0.28 -24.84 3.16
N HIS A 272 -0.29 -24.92 1.97
CA HIS A 272 0.49 -24.82 0.73
C HIS A 272 0.99 -23.39 0.52
N LEU A 273 2.29 -23.25 0.26
CA LEU A 273 2.92 -21.98 -0.07
C LEU A 273 3.30 -21.95 -1.55
N GLU A 274 3.15 -20.79 -2.18
CA GLU A 274 3.58 -20.55 -3.55
C GLU A 274 3.98 -19.09 -3.73
N LYS A 275 4.99 -18.80 -4.56
CA LYS A 275 5.49 -17.44 -4.81
C LYS A 275 5.80 -16.63 -3.52
N GLY A 276 6.22 -17.33 -2.46
CA GLY A 276 6.54 -16.75 -1.16
C GLY A 276 5.32 -16.33 -0.30
N GLY A 277 4.10 -16.70 -0.69
CA GLY A 277 2.87 -16.48 0.08
C GLY A 277 2.10 -17.77 0.33
N ILE A 278 1.00 -17.67 1.08
CA ILE A 278 0.03 -18.75 1.27
C ILE A 278 -0.82 -18.86 -0.01
N LYS A 279 -0.78 -20.02 -0.65
CA LYS A 279 -1.56 -20.28 -1.86
C LYS A 279 -3.04 -20.34 -1.53
N VAL A 280 -3.84 -19.61 -2.30
CA VAL A 280 -5.31 -19.63 -2.22
C VAL A 280 -5.95 -19.84 -3.58
N ASN A 281 -7.19 -20.31 -3.59
CA ASN A 281 -8.02 -20.37 -4.81
C ASN A 281 -8.63 -18.99 -5.13
N GLY A 282 -9.44 -18.89 -6.19
CA GLY A 282 -10.09 -17.64 -6.60
C GLY A 282 -11.05 -17.05 -5.56
N ARG A 283 -11.48 -17.83 -4.57
CA ARG A 283 -12.32 -17.42 -3.43
C ARG A 283 -11.52 -17.09 -2.16
N MET A 284 -10.20 -16.97 -2.28
CA MET A 284 -9.23 -16.70 -1.19
C MET A 284 -9.12 -17.81 -0.13
N GLN A 285 -9.65 -19.01 -0.40
CA GLN A 285 -9.55 -20.15 0.50
C GLN A 285 -8.22 -20.89 0.28
N THR A 286 -7.57 -21.28 1.37
CA THR A 286 -6.27 -21.99 1.37
C THR A 286 -6.45 -23.49 1.07
N SER A 287 -5.39 -24.29 1.24
CA SER A 287 -5.47 -25.76 1.20
C SER A 287 -6.31 -26.37 2.34
N ASN A 288 -6.70 -25.59 3.35
CA ASN A 288 -7.65 -25.99 4.38
C ASN A 288 -8.99 -25.25 4.21
N THR A 289 -10.11 -25.98 4.26
CA THR A 289 -11.45 -25.44 3.99
C THR A 289 -11.92 -24.40 5.02
N SER A 290 -11.33 -24.41 6.22
CA SER A 290 -11.65 -23.48 7.31
C SER A 290 -10.68 -22.30 7.40
N VAL A 291 -9.76 -22.15 6.44
CA VAL A 291 -8.73 -21.11 6.48
C VAL A 291 -8.65 -20.36 5.15
N TYR A 292 -8.65 -19.04 5.25
CA TYR A 292 -8.51 -18.08 4.15
C TYR A 292 -7.24 -17.24 4.36
N ALA A 293 -6.69 -16.68 3.29
CA ALA A 293 -5.55 -15.75 3.38
C ALA A 293 -5.78 -14.56 2.43
N VAL A 294 -5.46 -13.35 2.89
CA VAL A 294 -5.77 -12.09 2.18
C VAL A 294 -4.62 -11.08 2.27
N GLY A 295 -4.59 -10.11 1.35
CA GLY A 295 -3.55 -9.08 1.28
C GLY A 295 -2.16 -9.65 0.97
N ASP A 296 -1.11 -9.02 1.50
CA ASP A 296 0.30 -9.27 1.12
C ASP A 296 0.75 -10.75 1.27
N VAL A 297 0.09 -11.54 2.13
CA VAL A 297 0.40 -12.95 2.36
C VAL A 297 -0.24 -13.89 1.34
N ALA A 298 -1.28 -13.45 0.63
CA ALA A 298 -2.02 -14.31 -0.29
C ALA A 298 -1.32 -14.39 -1.65
N ALA A 299 -1.06 -15.62 -2.10
CA ALA A 299 -0.70 -15.93 -3.47
C ALA A 299 -1.93 -16.52 -4.17
N PHE A 300 -2.54 -15.77 -5.08
CA PHE A 300 -3.86 -16.07 -5.65
C PHE A 300 -3.84 -16.02 -7.19
N PRO A 301 -4.74 -16.75 -7.87
CA PRO A 301 -4.84 -16.69 -9.33
C PRO A 301 -5.35 -15.32 -9.77
N VAL A 302 -4.64 -14.67 -10.70
CA VAL A 302 -5.07 -13.39 -11.27
C VAL A 302 -5.55 -13.60 -12.70
N ARG A 303 -6.87 -13.52 -12.91
CA ARG A 303 -7.51 -13.77 -14.22
C ARG A 303 -6.93 -12.89 -15.33
N LEU A 304 -6.64 -11.62 -15.04
CA LEU A 304 -6.05 -10.68 -15.99
C LEU A 304 -4.76 -11.23 -16.62
N PHE A 305 -3.98 -11.99 -15.83
CA PHE A 305 -2.69 -12.60 -16.21
C PHE A 305 -2.83 -14.07 -16.58
N GLY A 306 -4.01 -14.51 -17.06
CA GLY A 306 -4.22 -15.89 -17.48
C GLY A 306 -4.27 -16.89 -16.32
N ASN A 307 -4.79 -16.47 -15.16
CA ASN A 307 -4.87 -17.27 -13.93
C ASN A 307 -3.52 -17.63 -13.31
N GLU A 308 -2.44 -16.93 -13.66
CA GLU A 308 -1.16 -17.11 -12.99
C GLU A 308 -1.30 -16.79 -11.48
N ILE A 309 -0.69 -17.63 -10.65
CA ILE A 309 -0.59 -17.38 -9.21
C ILE A 309 0.39 -16.22 -8.99
N ARG A 310 -0.14 -15.11 -8.44
CA ARG A 310 0.65 -13.94 -8.08
C ARG A 310 0.45 -13.58 -6.61
N ARG A 311 1.46 -12.96 -6.04
CA ARG A 311 1.40 -12.30 -4.73
C ARG A 311 1.67 -10.82 -4.95
N LEU A 312 0.73 -9.98 -4.52
CA LEU A 312 0.72 -8.54 -4.81
C LEU A 312 0.71 -7.75 -3.51
N GLU A 313 1.58 -6.74 -3.43
CA GLU A 313 1.81 -5.92 -2.23
C GLU A 313 1.09 -4.57 -2.37
N HIS A 314 -0.16 -4.63 -2.84
CA HIS A 314 -0.97 -3.47 -3.16
C HIS A 314 -2.05 -3.25 -2.10
N VAL A 315 -2.21 -2.01 -1.61
CA VAL A 315 -3.28 -1.69 -0.66
C VAL A 315 -4.66 -2.03 -1.23
N ASP A 316 -4.86 -1.83 -2.53
CA ASP A 316 -6.11 -2.18 -3.21
C ASP A 316 -6.36 -3.69 -3.25
N SER A 317 -5.32 -4.50 -3.45
CA SER A 317 -5.40 -5.96 -3.35
C SER A 317 -5.81 -6.37 -1.93
N ALA A 318 -5.20 -5.79 -0.89
CA ALA A 318 -5.56 -6.06 0.50
C ALA A 318 -7.05 -5.75 0.80
N ARG A 319 -7.58 -4.64 0.27
CA ARG A 319 -8.99 -4.26 0.42
C ARG A 319 -9.92 -5.24 -0.29
N LYS A 320 -9.64 -5.54 -1.57
CA LYS A 320 -10.51 -6.37 -2.42
C LYS A 320 -10.49 -7.84 -2.01
N THR A 321 -9.31 -8.40 -1.72
CA THR A 321 -9.17 -9.80 -1.26
C THR A 321 -9.85 -10.01 0.09
N ALA A 322 -9.76 -9.06 1.01
CA ALA A 322 -10.46 -9.10 2.29
C ALA A 322 -11.98 -9.18 2.14
N ARG A 323 -12.59 -8.24 1.40
CA ARG A 323 -14.04 -8.25 1.15
C ARG A 323 -14.47 -9.54 0.44
N HIS A 324 -13.70 -9.96 -0.56
CA HIS A 324 -14.02 -11.17 -1.32
C HIS A 324 -13.95 -12.45 -0.48
N ALA A 325 -12.98 -12.58 0.42
CA ALA A 325 -12.91 -13.71 1.34
C ALA A 325 -14.14 -13.76 2.25
N VAL A 326 -14.59 -12.63 2.79
CA VAL A 326 -15.80 -12.56 3.62
C VAL A 326 -17.04 -12.91 2.80
N ALA A 327 -17.19 -12.38 1.59
CA ALA A 327 -18.29 -12.79 0.70
C ALA A 327 -18.29 -14.31 0.44
N ALA A 328 -17.11 -14.90 0.21
CA ALA A 328 -16.98 -16.34 0.01
C ALA A 328 -17.28 -17.17 1.26
N ILE A 329 -17.02 -16.63 2.46
CA ILE A 329 -17.37 -17.26 3.75
C ILE A 329 -18.88 -17.19 3.99
N MET A 330 -19.49 -16.02 3.78
CA MET A 330 -20.89 -15.76 4.12
C MET A 330 -21.87 -16.28 3.06
N ALA A 331 -21.44 -16.34 1.79
CA ALA A 331 -22.25 -16.77 0.66
C ALA A 331 -21.48 -17.76 -0.25
N PRO A 332 -21.10 -18.95 0.25
CA PRO A 332 -20.21 -19.88 -0.44
C PRO A 332 -20.79 -20.48 -1.74
N LYS A 333 -22.12 -20.48 -1.88
CA LYS A 333 -22.84 -21.03 -3.05
C LYS A 333 -22.93 -20.05 -4.22
N THR A 334 -22.84 -18.74 -3.96
CA THR A 334 -23.05 -17.68 -4.97
C THR A 334 -21.78 -16.89 -5.27
N THR A 335 -20.78 -16.94 -4.40
CA THR A 335 -19.51 -16.25 -4.62
C THR A 335 -18.61 -17.04 -5.57
N GLY A 336 -18.41 -16.50 -6.77
CA GLY A 336 -17.43 -16.99 -7.75
C GLY A 336 -16.01 -16.51 -7.45
N ASP A 337 -15.12 -16.60 -8.43
CA ASP A 337 -13.71 -16.20 -8.28
C ASP A 337 -13.52 -14.67 -8.32
N LEU A 338 -12.51 -14.19 -7.60
CA LEU A 338 -12.09 -12.80 -7.60
C LEU A 338 -11.58 -12.35 -8.97
N ASP A 339 -12.26 -11.36 -9.56
CA ASP A 339 -11.79 -10.67 -10.76
C ASP A 339 -11.01 -9.39 -10.40
N TYR A 340 -9.72 -9.56 -10.07
CA TYR A 340 -8.85 -8.47 -9.64
C TYR A 340 -8.14 -7.78 -10.81
N LEU A 341 -8.42 -6.49 -11.02
CA LEU A 341 -7.58 -5.59 -11.83
C LEU A 341 -6.42 -5.10 -10.96
N ALA A 342 -5.20 -5.54 -11.27
CA ALA A 342 -4.01 -5.10 -10.55
C ALA A 342 -3.88 -3.58 -10.62
N PHE A 343 -3.83 -2.94 -9.45
CA PHE A 343 -3.75 -1.49 -9.32
C PHE A 343 -2.73 -1.10 -8.26
N PHE A 344 -1.84 -0.18 -8.63
CA PHE A 344 -0.84 0.40 -7.75
C PHE A 344 -0.73 1.91 -8.00
N TYR A 345 -0.28 2.66 -6.99
CA TYR A 345 -0.15 4.12 -7.08
C TYR A 345 0.92 4.61 -6.11
N SER A 346 1.42 5.81 -6.35
CA SER A 346 2.14 6.58 -5.33
C SER A 346 1.89 8.08 -5.53
N ARG A 347 2.22 8.84 -4.48
CA ARG A 347 2.19 10.30 -4.45
C ARG A 347 3.41 10.80 -3.71
N VAL A 348 4.16 11.68 -4.35
CA VAL A 348 5.41 12.22 -3.82
C VAL A 348 5.52 13.68 -4.25
N PHE A 349 5.85 14.58 -3.32
CA PHE A 349 5.77 16.02 -3.57
C PHE A 349 4.38 16.41 -4.13
N THR A 350 4.34 17.01 -5.32
CA THR A 350 3.10 17.34 -6.05
C THR A 350 2.74 16.30 -7.12
N LEU A 351 3.55 15.25 -7.30
CA LEU A 351 3.37 14.22 -8.31
C LEU A 351 2.41 13.13 -7.82
N SER A 352 1.63 12.59 -8.74
CA SER A 352 0.67 11.52 -8.49
C SER A 352 0.53 10.68 -9.74
N TRP A 353 0.85 9.40 -9.62
CA TRP A 353 0.71 8.44 -10.71
C TRP A 353 -0.10 7.23 -10.30
N GLN A 354 -0.65 6.56 -11.30
CA GLN A 354 -1.36 5.29 -11.17
C GLN A 354 -0.85 4.29 -12.20
N PHE A 355 -0.87 3.03 -11.82
CA PHE A 355 -0.55 1.91 -12.67
C PHE A 355 -1.64 0.84 -12.58
N TYR A 356 -2.05 0.33 -13.74
CA TYR A 356 -3.01 -0.75 -13.89
C TYR A 356 -2.40 -1.89 -14.72
N GLY A 357 -2.67 -3.14 -14.35
CA GLY A 357 -2.31 -4.32 -15.14
C GLY A 357 -0.93 -4.91 -14.88
N ASP A 358 -0.28 -5.40 -15.94
CA ASP A 358 1.06 -6.02 -15.94
C ASP A 358 2.05 -5.20 -16.76
N ASN A 359 3.30 -5.15 -16.34
CA ASN A 359 4.37 -4.39 -16.99
C ASN A 359 5.25 -5.28 -17.88
N VAL A 360 4.61 -6.12 -18.71
CA VAL A 360 5.28 -7.10 -19.60
C VAL A 360 5.06 -6.77 -21.08
N GLY A 361 6.01 -7.17 -21.92
CA GLY A 361 5.95 -6.94 -23.37
C GLY A 361 6.53 -5.60 -23.79
N SER A 362 6.09 -5.10 -24.95
CA SER A 362 6.60 -3.86 -25.55
C SER A 362 5.96 -2.65 -24.87
N VAL A 363 6.77 -1.62 -24.61
CA VAL A 363 6.31 -0.38 -23.98
C VAL A 363 6.22 0.75 -25.00
N ILE A 364 5.13 1.52 -24.94
CA ILE A 364 4.89 2.71 -25.76
C ILE A 364 4.65 3.87 -24.80
N HIS A 365 5.51 4.89 -24.87
CA HIS A 365 5.38 6.11 -24.06
C HIS A 365 4.56 7.15 -24.80
N PHE A 366 3.81 7.96 -24.08
CA PHE A 366 2.99 9.03 -24.65
C PHE A 366 2.91 10.24 -23.72
N GLY A 367 2.44 11.36 -24.26
CA GLY A 367 2.29 12.61 -23.52
C GLY A 367 3.61 13.36 -23.31
N ASP A 368 3.58 14.36 -22.44
CA ASP A 368 4.70 15.29 -22.27
C ASP A 368 5.38 15.12 -20.91
N PHE A 369 6.61 14.61 -20.96
CA PHE A 369 7.47 14.41 -19.79
C PHE A 369 7.97 15.73 -19.20
N ASN A 370 7.96 16.84 -19.96
CA ASN A 370 8.41 18.14 -19.44
C ASN A 370 7.34 18.81 -18.57
N SER A 371 6.07 18.75 -18.96
CA SER A 371 4.94 19.25 -18.15
C SER A 371 4.54 18.31 -17.01
N GLY A 372 5.03 17.07 -17.00
CA GLY A 372 4.69 16.08 -15.98
C GLY A 372 3.30 15.47 -16.17
N ARG A 373 2.79 15.45 -17.41
CA ARG A 373 1.58 14.72 -17.78
C ARG A 373 1.89 13.77 -18.93
N PHE A 374 2.28 12.55 -18.57
CA PHE A 374 2.73 11.52 -19.50
C PHE A 374 2.31 10.14 -19.01
N GLY A 375 2.37 9.16 -19.90
CA GLY A 375 2.07 7.79 -19.56
C GLY A 375 2.85 6.78 -20.39
N ALA A 376 2.55 5.51 -20.12
CA ALA A 376 3.07 4.40 -20.90
C ALA A 376 2.06 3.27 -20.95
N TYR A 377 1.94 2.62 -22.11
CA TYR A 377 1.23 1.36 -22.24
C TYR A 377 2.23 0.22 -22.42
N TRP A 378 1.94 -0.90 -21.74
CA TRP A 378 2.56 -2.18 -22.01
C TRP A 378 1.62 -2.99 -22.89
N THR A 379 2.19 -3.55 -23.96
CA THR A 379 1.45 -4.31 -24.96
C THR A 379 2.03 -5.70 -25.11
N ASN A 380 1.17 -6.69 -25.24
CA ASN A 380 1.57 -8.08 -25.44
C ASN A 380 0.56 -8.75 -26.37
N LYS A 381 1.04 -9.41 -27.42
CA LYS A 381 0.19 -10.05 -28.46
C LYS A 381 -0.89 -9.10 -29.02
N GLY A 382 -0.51 -7.85 -29.29
CA GLY A 382 -1.39 -6.85 -29.93
C GLY A 382 -2.50 -6.28 -29.04
N VAL A 383 -2.44 -6.47 -27.72
CA VAL A 383 -3.39 -5.86 -26.77
C VAL A 383 -2.67 -5.12 -25.65
N ILE A 384 -3.34 -4.13 -25.05
CA ILE A 384 -2.87 -3.46 -23.83
C ILE A 384 -3.01 -4.40 -22.63
N VAL A 385 -1.90 -4.62 -21.93
CA VAL A 385 -1.84 -5.44 -20.71
C VAL A 385 -1.48 -4.64 -19.47
N GLY A 386 -0.92 -3.44 -19.64
CA GLY A 386 -0.65 -2.52 -18.54
C GLY A 386 -0.65 -1.07 -18.98
N ALA A 387 -0.93 -0.18 -18.04
CA ALA A 387 -0.99 1.25 -18.26
C ALA A 387 -0.46 2.01 -17.06
N PHE A 388 0.41 2.99 -17.30
CA PHE A 388 0.91 3.96 -16.34
C PHE A 388 0.49 5.37 -16.77
N LEU A 389 0.11 6.21 -15.81
CA LEU A 389 -0.16 7.62 -16.05
C LEU A 389 0.25 8.47 -14.84
N GLU A 390 1.02 9.52 -15.10
CA GLU A 390 1.33 10.61 -14.16
C GLU A 390 0.49 11.84 -14.50
N GLY A 391 0.00 12.55 -13.48
CA GLY A 391 -0.71 13.81 -13.67
C GLY A 391 -2.10 13.69 -14.34
N GLY A 392 -2.71 12.50 -14.31
CA GLY A 392 -4.04 12.25 -14.88
C GLY A 392 -5.19 12.82 -14.04
N SER A 393 -6.30 13.16 -14.71
CA SER A 393 -7.60 13.38 -14.07
C SER A 393 -8.25 12.06 -13.64
N ARG A 394 -9.36 12.10 -12.89
CA ARG A 394 -10.10 10.89 -12.52
C ARG A 394 -10.58 10.15 -13.78
N GLU A 395 -11.12 10.89 -14.74
CA GLU A 395 -11.62 10.38 -16.01
C GLU A 395 -10.50 9.73 -16.82
N ASP A 396 -9.29 10.31 -16.83
CA ASP A 396 -8.12 9.70 -17.49
C ASP A 396 -7.73 8.36 -16.84
N TYR A 397 -7.71 8.29 -15.50
CA TYR A 397 -7.38 7.06 -14.79
C TYR A 397 -8.42 5.95 -15.01
N GLU A 398 -9.71 6.31 -15.04
CA GLU A 398 -10.78 5.38 -15.36
C GLU A 398 -10.65 4.84 -16.80
N ALA A 399 -10.27 5.71 -17.74
CA ALA A 399 -10.08 5.33 -19.14
C ALA A 399 -8.94 4.31 -19.30
N ILE A 400 -7.75 4.58 -18.75
CA ILE A 400 -6.62 3.64 -18.86
C ILE A 400 -6.89 2.32 -18.12
N ALA A 401 -7.61 2.36 -17.00
CA ALA A 401 -7.99 1.17 -16.25
C ALA A 401 -8.93 0.26 -17.09
N LYS A 402 -9.90 0.85 -17.78
CA LYS A 402 -10.79 0.15 -18.71
C LYS A 402 -10.02 -0.41 -19.90
N ALA A 403 -9.12 0.36 -20.50
CA ALA A 403 -8.29 -0.10 -21.62
C ALA A 403 -7.51 -1.37 -21.27
N VAL A 404 -6.91 -1.43 -20.08
CA VAL A 404 -6.25 -2.63 -19.56
C VAL A 404 -7.26 -3.76 -19.29
N ARG A 405 -8.37 -3.46 -18.62
CA ARG A 405 -9.36 -4.49 -18.23
C ARG A 405 -9.95 -5.21 -19.43
N PHE A 406 -10.26 -4.47 -20.49
CA PHE A 406 -10.84 -5.01 -21.72
C PHE A 406 -9.79 -5.50 -22.71
N LYS A 407 -8.49 -5.41 -22.38
CA LYS A 407 -7.37 -5.78 -23.25
C LYS A 407 -7.52 -5.11 -24.62
N ALA A 408 -7.67 -3.78 -24.62
CA ALA A 408 -7.90 -3.00 -25.83
C ALA A 408 -6.88 -3.34 -26.92
N ALA A 409 -7.35 -3.53 -28.15
CA ALA A 409 -6.52 -3.97 -29.27
C ALA A 409 -5.68 -2.81 -29.80
N VAL A 410 -4.40 -3.10 -30.05
CA VAL A 410 -3.43 -2.14 -30.59
C VAL A 410 -3.25 -2.44 -32.07
N LYS A 411 -3.91 -1.65 -32.93
CA LYS A 411 -3.79 -1.75 -34.39
C LYS A 411 -2.62 -0.94 -34.94
N ASP A 412 -2.37 0.22 -34.34
CA ASP A 412 -1.28 1.12 -34.69
C ASP A 412 -0.62 1.65 -33.41
N THR A 413 0.68 1.39 -33.27
CA THR A 413 1.46 1.86 -32.11
C THR A 413 1.71 3.36 -32.16
N HIS A 414 1.72 3.96 -33.35
CA HIS A 414 1.90 5.41 -33.52
C HIS A 414 0.71 6.20 -32.95
N GLU A 415 -0.50 5.64 -33.04
CA GLU A 415 -1.68 6.22 -32.39
C GLU A 415 -1.51 6.27 -30.86
N LEU A 416 -1.01 5.18 -30.25
CA LEU A 416 -0.77 5.15 -28.81
C LEU A 416 0.29 6.18 -28.37
N GLU A 417 1.34 6.37 -29.18
CA GLU A 417 2.41 7.33 -28.90
C GLU A 417 1.93 8.79 -28.99
N SER A 418 1.19 9.12 -30.06
CA SER A 418 0.74 10.49 -30.34
C SER A 418 -0.53 10.90 -29.58
N ALA A 419 -1.43 9.95 -29.29
CA ALA A 419 -2.76 10.21 -28.76
C ALA A 419 -3.18 9.22 -27.66
N GLY A 420 -2.23 8.71 -26.85
CA GLY A 420 -2.47 7.61 -25.90
C GLY A 420 -3.63 7.80 -24.89
N LEU A 421 -3.89 9.03 -24.43
CA LEU A 421 -5.06 9.30 -23.57
C LEU A 421 -6.37 9.31 -24.35
N GLU A 422 -6.38 9.95 -25.53
CA GLU A 422 -7.57 10.00 -26.39
C GLU A 422 -7.96 8.60 -26.86
N PHE A 423 -6.96 7.76 -27.17
CA PHE A 423 -7.14 6.33 -27.43
C PHE A 423 -7.91 5.65 -26.29
N ALA A 424 -7.42 5.75 -25.04
CA ALA A 424 -8.08 5.11 -23.91
C ALA A 424 -9.47 5.68 -23.63
N LEU A 425 -9.66 7.00 -23.77
CA LEU A 425 -10.98 7.63 -23.61
C LEU A 425 -11.99 7.06 -24.61
N ARG A 426 -11.59 6.92 -25.88
CA ARG A 426 -12.44 6.34 -26.93
C ARG A 426 -12.77 4.86 -26.65
N GLU A 427 -11.77 4.04 -26.34
CA GLU A 427 -11.98 2.62 -26.00
C GLU A 427 -12.89 2.47 -24.76
N SER A 428 -12.75 3.37 -23.78
CA SER A 428 -13.55 3.36 -22.55
C SER A 428 -15.04 3.63 -22.77
N GLN A 429 -15.39 4.33 -23.86
CA GLN A 429 -16.76 4.63 -24.26
C GLN A 429 -17.38 3.48 -25.08
N GLN A 430 -16.58 2.83 -25.92
CA GLN A 430 -17.02 1.69 -26.73
C GLN A 430 -17.24 0.41 -25.90
N ALA A 431 -16.55 0.27 -24.76
CA ALA A 431 -16.68 -0.88 -23.88
C ALA A 431 -17.93 -0.86 -22.97
N ALA A 432 -18.85 0.10 -23.12
CA ALA A 432 -20.14 0.07 -22.43
C ALA A 432 -21.05 -0.99 -23.08
N PRO A 433 -21.54 -2.01 -22.35
CA PRO A 433 -22.37 -3.04 -22.96
C PRO A 433 -23.75 -2.50 -23.36
N GLU A 434 -24.19 -2.82 -24.57
CA GLU A 434 -25.62 -2.88 -24.88
C GLU A 434 -26.25 -4.02 -24.07
N GLY A 435 -26.98 -3.67 -23.01
CA GLY A 435 -27.88 -4.57 -22.29
C GLY A 435 -27.27 -5.34 -21.12
N GLY A 436 -27.58 -4.93 -19.88
CA GLY A 436 -27.33 -5.73 -18.68
C GLY A 436 -27.42 -4.95 -17.36
N LEU A 437 -28.63 -4.95 -16.77
CA LEU A 437 -29.04 -4.55 -15.42
C LEU A 437 -28.47 -3.26 -14.79
N LEU A 438 -29.40 -2.35 -14.48
CA LEU A 438 -29.27 -1.24 -13.53
C LEU A 438 -28.56 -1.67 -12.23
N VAL A 439 -27.26 -1.43 -12.15
CA VAL A 439 -26.56 -1.30 -10.88
C VAL A 439 -26.86 0.10 -10.35
N GLU A 440 -27.66 0.12 -9.29
CA GLU A 440 -28.05 1.24 -8.42
C GLU A 440 -27.46 2.63 -8.73
N ARG A 441 -28.23 3.43 -9.47
CA ARG A 441 -28.28 4.88 -9.22
C ARG A 441 -29.01 5.11 -7.88
N LEU A 442 -28.32 4.99 -6.75
CA LEU A 442 -28.84 5.43 -5.46
C LEU A 442 -27.86 6.38 -4.75
N SER A 443 -28.31 7.64 -4.63
CA SER A 443 -28.00 8.59 -3.54
C SER A 443 -26.67 9.35 -3.47
N TYR A 444 -26.20 9.99 -4.55
CA TYR A 444 -25.09 10.97 -4.46
C TYR A 444 -25.48 12.45 -4.47
N THR A 445 -26.73 12.78 -4.85
CA THR A 445 -27.19 14.18 -4.97
C THR A 445 -27.35 14.92 -3.64
N ARG A 446 -27.41 14.22 -2.50
CA ARG A 446 -27.52 14.86 -1.17
C ARG A 446 -26.19 15.21 -0.51
N TYR A 447 -25.06 14.68 -0.99
CA TYR A 447 -23.74 14.94 -0.39
C TYR A 447 -22.95 16.05 -1.11
N ALA A 448 -23.30 16.35 -2.36
CA ALA A 448 -22.71 17.45 -3.10
C ALA A 448 -23.08 18.83 -2.51
N THR A 449 -24.30 18.99 -1.97
CA THR A 449 -24.74 20.23 -1.33
C THR A 449 -24.07 20.48 0.03
N ALA A 450 -23.78 19.43 0.80
CA ALA A 450 -23.04 19.54 2.06
C ALA A 450 -21.56 19.90 1.84
N GLY A 451 -20.91 19.29 0.83
CA GLY A 451 -19.51 19.58 0.50
C GLY A 451 -19.28 21.00 0.01
N VAL A 452 -20.21 21.56 -0.78
CA VAL A 452 -20.15 22.95 -1.27
C VAL A 452 -20.37 23.95 -0.13
N ALA A 453 -21.28 23.67 0.82
CA ALA A 453 -21.52 24.53 1.98
C ALA A 453 -20.31 24.62 2.92
N VAL A 454 -19.59 23.51 3.12
CA VAL A 454 -18.37 23.46 3.95
C VAL A 454 -17.21 24.21 3.27
N ALA A 455 -17.03 24.04 1.96
CA ALA A 455 -15.99 24.75 1.20
C ALA A 455 -16.20 26.28 1.20
N LEU A 456 -17.45 26.75 1.05
CA LEU A 456 -17.80 28.17 1.14
C LEU A 456 -17.57 28.73 2.54
N SER A 457 -17.82 27.95 3.59
CA SER A 457 -17.60 28.37 4.99
C SER A 457 -16.12 28.53 5.32
N ILE A 458 -15.26 27.64 4.80
CA ILE A 458 -13.80 27.73 4.96
C ILE A 458 -13.23 28.93 4.20
N ALA A 459 -13.69 29.17 2.98
CA ALA A 459 -13.27 30.34 2.19
C ALA A 459 -13.70 31.66 2.84
N ALA A 460 -14.91 31.73 3.39
CA ALA A 460 -15.40 32.90 4.12
C ALA A 460 -14.60 33.17 5.40
N PHE A 461 -14.24 32.12 6.15
CA PHE A 461 -13.39 32.23 7.34
C PHE A 461 -11.98 32.71 6.99
N ALA A 462 -11.36 32.16 5.94
CA ALA A 462 -10.04 32.56 5.47
C ALA A 462 -10.02 34.03 5.00
N TYR A 463 -11.07 34.47 4.28
CA TYR A 463 -11.23 35.85 3.86
C TYR A 463 -11.40 36.81 5.05
N TRP A 464 -12.25 36.45 6.02
CA TRP A 464 -12.47 37.25 7.23
C TRP A 464 -11.20 37.36 8.08
N TYR A 465 -10.50 36.25 8.28
CA TYR A 465 -9.25 36.19 9.05
C TYR A 465 -8.14 37.02 8.40
N GLY A 466 -8.01 36.95 7.06
CA GLY A 466 -7.04 37.76 6.31
C GLY A 466 -7.29 39.27 6.40
N ARG A 467 -8.56 39.69 6.54
CA ARG A 467 -8.92 41.12 6.64
C ARG A 467 -8.58 41.75 8.00
N ARG A 468 -8.68 41.00 9.10
CA ARG A 468 -8.37 41.50 10.46
C ARG A 468 -6.88 41.72 10.71
N ARG A 469 -5.99 41.03 10.00
CA ARG A 469 -4.53 41.22 10.11
C ARG A 469 -4.00 42.50 9.45
N ARG A 470 -4.81 43.22 8.66
CA ARG A 470 -4.40 44.50 8.04
C ARG A 470 -4.75 45.73 8.88
N VAL A 471 -5.33 45.56 10.06
CA VAL A 471 -5.81 46.67 10.91
C VAL A 471 -5.14 46.66 12.30
N TRP A 472 -3.98 45.99 12.44
CA TRP A 472 -3.13 46.07 13.62
C TRP A 472 -1.69 46.25 13.23
#